data_AF-A0A269PAU7-F1
#
_entry.id   AF-A0A269PAU7-F1
#
_cell.length_a   1.000
_cell.length_b   1.000
_cell.length_c   1.000
_cell.angle_alpha   90.00
_cell.angle_beta   90.00
_cell.angle_gamma   90.00
#
_symmetry.space_group_name_H-M   'P 1'
#
loop_
_entity.id
_entity.type
_entity.pdbx_description
1 polymer ?
#
loop_
_entity_poly.entity_id
_entity_poly.type
_entity_poly.pdbx_seq_one_letter_code
_entity_poly.pdbx_strand_id
1 'polypeptide(L)'
;MKAIFNLNCDCGRMGNLEGLFTANISDVENIIGKHIYFGEVLGKHSDINGVLEKSDIEMLSDDQKFIEKFETIMGSGTISGINPFDYYEGENEEEYE
;
A
#
# COMPACT_ATOMS: atom_id res chain seq x y z
N MET A 1 -6.04 -9.96 -11.79
CA MET A 1 -6.44 -10.92 -10.74
C MET A 1 -6.26 -10.20 -9.41
N LYS A 2 -7.26 -10.25 -8.52
CA LYS A 2 -7.16 -9.60 -7.21
C LYS A 2 -6.45 -10.49 -6.20
N ALA A 3 -5.86 -9.89 -5.19
CA ALA A 3 -5.33 -10.57 -4.01
C ALA A 3 -5.54 -9.71 -2.76
N ILE A 4 -5.41 -10.35 -1.59
CA ILE A 4 -5.32 -9.67 -0.29
C ILE A 4 -3.84 -9.45 0.01
N PHE A 5 -3.50 -8.21 0.37
CA PHE A 5 -2.14 -7.80 0.66
C PHE A 5 -2.03 -7.22 2.07
N ASN A 6 -0.90 -7.49 2.70
CA ASN A 6 -0.47 -6.84 3.92
C ASN A 6 0.72 -5.91 3.61
N LEU A 7 0.63 -4.66 4.04
CA LEU A 7 1.72 -3.69 4.04
C LEU A 7 2.40 -3.72 5.41
N ASN A 8 3.72 -3.78 5.43
CA ASN A 8 4.54 -3.56 6.62
C ASN A 8 5.83 -2.82 6.23
N CYS A 9 5.84 -1.49 6.36
CA CYS A 9 7.04 -0.68 6.15
C CYS A 9 7.70 -0.35 7.49
N ASP A 10 8.97 -0.73 7.66
CA ASP A 10 9.79 -0.32 8.79
C ASP A 10 10.32 1.10 8.56
N CYS A 11 9.80 2.07 9.31
CA CYS A 11 10.25 3.47 9.27
C CYS A 11 11.29 3.77 10.37
N GLY A 12 11.96 2.74 10.88
CA GLY A 12 13.00 2.81 11.90
C GLY A 12 12.48 3.34 13.22
N ARG A 13 13.14 4.38 13.75
CA ARG A 13 12.77 4.96 15.05
C ARG A 13 11.39 5.64 15.06
N MET A 14 10.83 5.93 13.90
CA MET A 14 9.51 6.57 13.78
C MET A 14 8.37 5.59 14.04
N GLY A 15 8.61 4.29 13.85
CA GLY A 15 7.62 3.22 13.96
C GLY A 15 7.46 2.45 12.65
N ASN A 16 6.36 1.72 12.52
CA ASN A 16 6.03 0.94 11.33
C ASN A 16 4.71 1.41 10.73
N LEU A 17 4.60 1.36 9.40
CA LEU A 17 3.32 1.46 8.71
C LEU A 17 2.77 0.07 8.49
N GLU A 18 1.55 -0.17 8.95
CA GLU A 18 0.85 -1.43 8.76
C GLU A 18 -0.45 -1.20 8.00
N GLY A 19 -0.84 -2.16 7.15
CA GLY A 19 -2.09 -2.06 6.42
C GLY A 19 -2.55 -3.36 5.80
N LEU A 20 -3.85 -3.49 5.62
CA LEU A 20 -4.50 -4.62 4.96
C LEU A 20 -5.40 -4.07 3.86
N PHE A 21 -5.22 -4.55 2.64
CA PHE A 21 -5.97 -4.06 1.49
C PHE A 21 -6.17 -5.14 0.43
N THR A 22 -7.18 -4.95 -0.42
CA THR A 22 -7.37 -5.74 -1.64
C THR A 22 -7.04 -4.90 -2.87
N ALA A 23 -6.29 -5.49 -3.80
CA ALA A 23 -5.88 -4.81 -5.04
C ALA A 23 -5.66 -5.83 -6.15
N ASN A 24 -5.54 -5.37 -7.40
CA ASN A 24 -5.03 -6.24 -8.45
C ASN A 24 -3.53 -6.47 -8.25
N ILE A 25 -3.09 -7.70 -8.50
CA ILE A 25 -1.68 -8.09 -8.41
C ILE A 25 -0.80 -7.21 -9.31
N SER A 26 -1.25 -6.96 -10.55
CA SER A 26 -0.53 -6.11 -11.50
C SER A 26 -0.33 -4.68 -11.00
N ASP A 27 -1.34 -4.12 -10.30
CA ASP A 27 -1.28 -2.74 -9.82
C ASP A 27 -0.25 -2.65 -8.69
N VAL A 28 -0.20 -3.66 -7.82
CA VAL A 28 0.81 -3.76 -6.74
C VAL A 28 2.21 -3.94 -7.33
N GLU A 29 2.37 -4.80 -8.33
CA GLU A 29 3.65 -4.99 -9.03
C GLU A 29 4.16 -3.69 -9.68
N ASN A 30 3.26 -2.83 -10.17
CA ASN A 30 3.61 -1.56 -10.81
C ASN A 30 4.11 -0.49 -9.84
N ILE A 31 3.66 -0.51 -8.57
CA ILE A 31 4.07 0.48 -7.56
C ILE A 31 5.28 0.02 -6.73
N ILE A 32 5.60 -1.27 -6.72
CA ILE A 32 6.83 -1.76 -6.11
C ILE A 32 8.04 -1.12 -6.81
N GLY A 33 8.97 -0.60 -6.00
CA GLY A 33 10.15 0.13 -6.48
C GLY A 33 9.87 1.59 -6.80
N LYS A 34 8.63 2.08 -6.64
CA LYS A 34 8.29 3.51 -6.77
C LYS A 34 8.44 4.22 -5.43
N HIS A 35 8.75 5.50 -5.51
CA HIS A 35 8.80 6.38 -4.35
C HIS A 35 7.37 6.79 -3.95
N ILE A 36 7.03 6.64 -2.67
CA ILE A 36 5.72 6.99 -2.11
C ILE A 36 5.93 8.01 -0.99
N TYR A 37 5.12 9.06 -1.00
CA TYR A 37 5.08 10.06 0.06
C TYR A 37 3.86 9.82 0.95
N PHE A 38 4.07 9.23 2.13
CA PHE A 38 3.01 8.95 3.10
C PHE A 38 2.68 10.17 3.98
N GLY A 39 3.60 11.13 4.08
CA GLY A 39 3.42 12.34 4.90
C GLY A 39 3.43 12.05 6.40
N GLU A 40 2.57 12.74 7.16
CA GLU A 40 2.59 12.76 8.63
C GLU A 40 1.82 11.59 9.31
N VAL A 41 1.87 10.39 8.72
CA VAL A 41 1.10 9.21 9.16
C VAL A 41 1.51 8.64 10.52
N LEU A 42 2.71 8.96 11.01
CA LEU A 42 3.22 8.55 12.34
C LEU A 42 3.23 9.73 13.34
N GLY A 43 2.42 10.77 13.08
CA GLY A 43 2.23 11.94 13.94
C GLY A 43 2.71 13.25 13.30
N LYS A 44 2.35 14.39 13.89
CA LYS A 44 2.52 15.78 13.37
C LYS A 44 3.96 16.19 13.00
N HIS A 45 4.95 15.39 13.34
CA HIS A 45 6.36 15.66 13.02
C HIS A 45 7.01 14.50 12.28
N SER A 46 6.21 13.56 11.79
CA SER A 46 6.66 12.50 10.89
C SER A 46 6.59 13.01 9.46
N ASP A 47 7.64 12.78 8.69
CA ASP A 47 7.65 13.01 7.25
C ASP A 47 8.09 11.69 6.64
N ILE A 48 7.11 10.81 6.41
CA ILE A 48 7.35 9.45 5.98
C ILE A 48 7.28 9.40 4.46
N ASN A 49 8.42 9.09 3.86
CA ASN A 49 8.55 8.88 2.43
C ASN A 49 9.66 7.86 2.16
N GLY A 50 9.57 7.17 1.03
CA GLY A 50 10.55 6.15 0.68
C GLY A 50 10.14 5.34 -0.54
N VAL A 51 11.03 4.46 -0.97
CA VAL A 51 10.73 3.50 -2.03
C VAL A 51 9.94 2.35 -1.43
N LEU A 52 8.80 2.00 -2.02
CA LEU A 52 8.03 0.82 -1.60
C LEU A 52 8.79 -0.44 -2.02
N GLU A 53 9.40 -1.14 -1.07
CA GLU A 53 10.17 -2.34 -1.36
C GLU A 53 9.26 -3.56 -1.49
N LYS A 54 9.71 -4.57 -2.24
CA LYS A 54 8.98 -5.84 -2.35
C LYS A 54 8.81 -6.52 -0.99
N SER A 55 9.76 -6.35 -0.07
CA SER A 55 9.69 -6.89 1.30
C SER A 55 8.62 -6.23 2.15
N ASP A 56 8.17 -5.03 1.79
CA ASP A 56 7.13 -4.30 2.53
C ASP A 56 5.72 -4.82 2.22
N ILE A 57 5.57 -5.61 1.15
CA ILE A 57 4.28 -6.15 0.70
C ILE A 57 4.29 -7.67 0.76
N GLU A 58 3.34 -8.22 1.52
CA GLU A 58 3.05 -9.65 1.55
C GLU A 58 1.70 -9.94 0.90
N MET A 59 1.67 -10.88 -0.04
CA MET A 59 0.42 -11.41 -0.58
C MET A 59 -0.09 -12.52 0.34
N LEU A 60 -1.24 -12.28 0.99
CA LEU A 60 -1.83 -13.21 1.95
C LEU A 60 -2.70 -14.27 1.29
N SER A 61 -3.39 -13.93 0.19
CA SER A 61 -4.25 -14.86 -0.55
C SER A 61 -4.56 -14.35 -1.95
N ASP A 62 -4.55 -15.26 -2.92
CA ASP A 62 -5.02 -15.08 -4.30
C ASP A 62 -6.23 -15.98 -4.64
N ASP A 63 -6.84 -16.64 -3.64
CA ASP A 63 -8.05 -17.44 -3.84
C ASP A 63 -9.26 -16.51 -4.09
N GLN A 64 -9.69 -16.45 -5.34
CA GLN A 64 -10.76 -15.54 -5.77
C GLN A 64 -12.09 -15.78 -5.03
N LYS A 65 -12.44 -17.04 -4.69
CA LYS A 65 -13.68 -17.32 -3.96
C LYS A 65 -13.60 -16.86 -2.51
N PHE A 66 -12.42 -16.95 -1.91
CA PHE A 66 -12.18 -16.42 -0.58
C PHE A 66 -12.23 -14.90 -0.60
N ILE A 67 -11.56 -14.26 -1.56
CA ILE A 67 -11.52 -12.80 -1.72
C ILE A 67 -12.92 -12.23 -1.93
N GLU A 68 -13.77 -12.84 -2.76
CA GLU A 68 -15.15 -12.41 -2.97
C GLU A 68 -15.97 -12.39 -1.66
N LYS A 69 -15.84 -13.45 -0.85
CA LYS A 69 -16.52 -13.54 0.45
C LYS A 69 -15.94 -12.55 1.46
N PHE A 70 -14.63 -12.39 1.47
CA PHE A 70 -13.92 -11.45 2.31
C PHE A 70 -14.36 -10.01 2.00
N GLU A 71 -14.35 -9.60 0.72
CA GLU A 71 -14.77 -8.26 0.30
C GLU A 71 -16.26 -8.00 0.60
N THR A 72 -17.11 -9.03 0.54
CA THR A 72 -18.53 -8.91 0.94
C THR A 72 -18.71 -8.53 2.41
N ILE A 73 -17.80 -8.97 3.28
CA ILE A 73 -17.88 -8.73 4.73
C ILE A 73 -17.12 -7.46 5.12
N MET A 74 -15.93 -7.26 4.56
CA MET A 74 -14.98 -6.24 4.99
C MET A 74 -14.99 -4.98 4.12
N GLY A 75 -15.58 -5.04 2.92
CA GLY A 75 -15.40 -4.04 1.87
C GLY A 75 -14.22 -4.36 0.96
N SER A 76 -13.95 -3.49 -0.02
CA SER A 76 -12.90 -3.65 -1.03
C SER A 76 -11.97 -2.44 -1.05
N GLY A 77 -10.72 -2.61 -1.46
CA GLY A 77 -9.70 -1.56 -1.40
C GLY A 77 -9.04 -1.56 -0.03
N THR A 78 -9.00 -0.41 0.65
CA THR A 78 -8.45 -0.28 2.00
C THR A 78 -9.35 -0.96 3.03
N ILE A 79 -8.83 -1.96 3.75
CA ILE A 79 -9.57 -2.68 4.80
C ILE A 79 -9.21 -2.15 6.18
N SER A 80 -7.92 -1.95 6.44
CA SER A 80 -7.43 -1.37 7.69
C SER A 80 -6.05 -0.77 7.49
N GLY A 81 -5.71 0.26 8.27
CA GLY A 81 -4.38 0.86 8.26
C GLY A 81 -4.09 1.60 6.96
N ILE A 82 -2.85 1.50 6.48
CA ILE A 82 -2.35 2.21 5.30
C ILE A 82 -2.54 1.38 4.03
N ASN A 83 -3.09 2.00 2.99
CA ASN A 83 -3.05 1.47 1.64
C ASN A 83 -2.10 2.35 0.81
N PRO A 84 -1.03 1.81 0.22
CA PRO A 84 -0.05 2.61 -0.53
C PRO A 84 -0.65 3.35 -1.72
N PHE A 85 -1.76 2.87 -2.29
CA PHE A 85 -2.44 3.54 -3.41
C PHE A 85 -3.10 4.86 -3.01
N ASP A 86 -3.45 5.06 -1.74
CA ASP A 86 -4.03 6.32 -1.25
C ASP A 86 -2.99 7.46 -1.21
N TYR A 87 -1.69 7.12 -1.35
CA TYR A 87 -0.54 8.02 -1.25
C TYR A 87 0.33 8.04 -2.50
N TYR A 88 0.06 7.16 -3.47
CA TYR A 88 0.81 7.09 -4.70
C TYR A 88 0.27 8.12 -5.69
N GLU A 89 0.99 9.23 -5.86
CA GLU A 89 0.60 10.32 -6.77
C GLU A 89 0.93 10.06 -8.26
N GLY A 90 1.53 8.89 -8.58
CA GLY A 90 1.98 8.59 -9.94
C GLY A 90 3.23 9.38 -10.35
N GLU A 91 3.82 9.03 -11.49
CA GLU A 91 4.79 9.91 -12.15
C GLU A 91 4.00 11.02 -12.86
N ASN A 92 3.68 12.11 -12.17
CA ASN A 92 3.35 13.35 -12.88
C ASN A 92 4.63 13.81 -13.59
N GLU A 93 4.64 13.71 -14.92
CA GLU A 93 5.54 14.49 -15.78
C GLU A 93 5.19 15.98 -15.59
N GLU A 94 5.54 16.57 -14.45
CA GLU A 94 5.60 18.02 -14.37
C GLU A 94 6.85 18.47 -15.15
N GLU A 95 6.60 18.80 -16.43
CA GLU A 95 7.45 19.65 -17.26
C GLU A 95 7.98 20.80 -16.41
N TYR A 96 9.28 20.78 -16.12
CA TYR A 96 9.98 21.97 -15.67
C TYR A 96 10.06 22.94 -16.88
N GLU A 97 9.13 23.90 -16.98
CA GLU A 97 9.27 25.09 -17.84
C GLU A 97 10.36 26.05 -17.30
#